data_AF-A0A4Q9G1G2-F1
#
_entry.id   AF-A0A4Q9G1G2-F1
#
_cell.length_a   1.000
_cell.length_b   1.000
_cell.length_c   1.000
_cell.angle_alpha   90.00
_cell.angle_beta   90.00
_cell.angle_gamma   90.00
#
_symmetry.space_group_name_H-M   'P 1'
#
loop_
_entity.id
_entity.type
_entity.pdbx_description
1 polymer ?
#
loop_
_entity_poly.entity_id
_entity_poly.type
_entity_poly.pdbx_seq_one_letter_code
_entity_poly.pdbx_strand_id
1 'polypeptide(L)' 'MDLGFEMVRFSGHLRHAWSKEKAESHARQVGDLVPHPGHVQILFFTDKQYALSPVFHGKQRSKAPAEKPAQLVLL' A
#
# COMPACT_ATOMS: atom_id res chain seq x y z
N MET A 1 -6.61 16.98 5.85
CA MET A 1 -7.35 16.13 6.80
C MET A 1 -6.57 14.86 6.95
N ASP A 2 -5.73 14.78 7.98
CA ASP A 2 -4.87 13.64 8.20
C ASP A 2 -5.60 12.65 9.11
N LEU A 3 -6.34 11.73 8.51
CA LEU A 3 -7.04 10.68 9.24
C LEU A 3 -6.05 9.62 9.77
N GLY A 4 -4.74 9.87 9.83
CA GLY A 4 -3.77 8.95 10.45
C GLY A 4 -3.67 7.60 9.75
N PHE A 5 -3.85 7.58 8.44
CA PHE A 5 -3.63 6.40 7.61
C PHE A 5 -2.18 6.33 7.16
N GLU A 6 -1.59 5.14 7.24
CA GLU A 6 -0.28 4.83 6.68
C GLU A 6 -0.44 4.19 5.29
N MET A 7 0.36 4.62 4.31
CA MET A 7 0.35 4.00 2.98
C MET A 7 1.14 2.70 3.01
N VAL A 8 0.46 1.58 2.70
CA VAL A 8 1.08 0.24 2.70
C VAL A 8 1.41 -0.26 1.29
N ARG A 9 0.71 0.24 0.27
CA ARG A 9 0.94 -0.03 -1.16
C ARG A 9 0.37 1.12 -1.99
N PHE A 10 0.74 1.18 -3.27
CA PHE A 10 0.01 2.01 -4.23
C PHE A 10 -1.51 1.78 -4.11
N SER A 11 -2.23 2.87 -3.83
CA SER A 11 -3.69 2.88 -3.59
C SER A 11 -4.19 2.07 -2.39
N GLY A 12 -3.32 1.62 -1.48
CA GLY A 12 -3.67 0.87 -0.27
C GLY A 12 -3.19 1.59 0.98
N HIS A 13 -4.12 1.87 1.89
CA HIS A 13 -3.85 2.59 3.14
C HIS A 13 -4.37 1.79 4.33
N LEU A 14 -3.67 1.88 5.46
CA LEU A 14 -3.94 1.13 6.68
C LEU A 14 -4.06 2.10 7.87
N ARG A 15 -4.95 1.80 8.81
CA ARG A 15 -5.04 2.53 10.07
C ARG A 15 -5.40 1.57 11.20
N HIS A 16 -4.67 1.65 12.32
CA HIS A 16 -5.04 0.92 13.53
C HIS A 16 -6.24 1.59 14.21
N ALA A 17 -7.17 0.76 14.69
CA ALA A 17 -8.29 1.18 15.53
C ALA A 17 -8.35 0.27 16.76
N TRP A 18 -8.42 0.88 17.94
CA TRP A 18 -8.43 0.17 19.22
C TRP A 18 -9.77 -0.53 19.54
N SER A 19 -10.82 -0.26 18.77
CA SER A 19 -12.12 -0.92 18.89
C SER A 19 -12.87 -0.96 17.55
N LYS A 20 -13.86 -1.84 17.45
CA LYS A 20 -14.72 -1.95 16.26
C LYS A 20 -15.50 -0.66 16.04
N GLU A 21 -16.05 -0.07 17.09
CA GLU A 21 -16.82 1.17 17.04
C GLU A 21 -15.96 2.33 16.50
N LYS A 22 -14.68 2.36 16.89
CA LYS A 22 -13.75 3.36 16.38
C LYS A 22 -13.42 3.13 14.90
N ALA A 23 -13.22 1.88 14.50
CA ALA A 23 -13.00 1.52 13.11
C ALA A 23 -14.19 1.90 12.21
N GLU A 24 -15.43 1.64 12.67
CA GLU A 24 -16.66 2.03 11.97
C GLU A 24 -16.81 3.55 11.86
N SER A 25 -16.47 4.29 12.93
CA SER A 25 -16.45 5.76 12.90
C SER A 25 -15.49 6.28 11.82
N HIS A 26 -14.29 5.72 11.73
CA HIS A 26 -13.33 6.07 10.68
C HIS A 26 -13.82 5.70 9.29
N ALA A 27 -14.46 4.56 9.12
CA ALA A 27 -15.03 4.15 7.85
C ALA A 27 -16.12 5.11 7.36
N ARG A 28 -17.00 5.59 8.26
CA ARG A 28 -17.99 6.63 7.93
C ARG A 28 -17.33 7.92 7.48
N GLN A 29 -16.33 8.42 8.23
CA GLN A 29 -15.59 9.62 7.85
C GLN A 29 -14.92 9.49 6.47
N VAL A 30 -14.38 8.31 6.14
CA VAL A 30 -13.81 8.06 4.80
C VAL A 30 -14.91 8.06 3.74
N GLY A 31 -16.05 7.41 4.01
CA GLY A 31 -17.22 7.38 3.12
C GLY A 31 -17.73 8.77 2.76
N ASP A 32 -17.82 9.66 3.74
CA ASP A 32 -18.28 11.05 3.57
C ASP A 32 -17.30 11.90 2.73
N LEU A 33 -16.04 11.48 2.64
CA LEU A 33 -14.97 12.17 1.88
C LEU A 33 -14.75 11.57 0.49
N VAL A 34 -15.49 10.52 0.09
CA VAL A 34 -15.34 9.92 -1.23
C VAL A 34 -15.77 10.94 -2.30
N PRO A 35 -14.86 11.41 -3.18
CA PRO A 35 -15.24 12.33 -4.25
C PRO A 35 -16.09 11.61 -5.27
N HIS A 36 -17.02 12.28 -5.95
CA HIS A 36 -17.68 11.73 -7.14
C HIS A 36 -16.78 11.93 -8.37
N PRO A 37 -16.46 10.92 -9.21
CA PRO A 37 -16.99 9.54 -9.30
C PRO A 37 -16.09 8.45 -8.66
N GLY A 38 -15.44 8.74 -7.54
CA GLY A 38 -14.52 7.87 -6.84
C GLY A 38 -15.16 6.63 -6.22
N HIS A 39 -14.33 5.60 -6.02
CA HIS A 39 -14.70 4.34 -5.39
C HIS A 39 -13.68 3.98 -4.32
N VAL A 40 -14.14 3.70 -3.11
CA VAL A 40 -13.30 3.31 -1.98
C VAL A 40 -13.89 2.07 -1.33
N GLN A 41 -13.09 1.00 -1.21
CA GLN A 41 -13.44 -0.20 -0.46
C GLN A 41 -12.72 -0.19 0.88
N ILE A 42 -13.46 -0.44 1.96
CA ILE A 42 -12.92 -0.50 3.32
C ILE A 42 -13.05 -1.92 3.84
N LEU A 43 -11.95 -2.46 4.38
CA LEU A 43 -11.86 -3.81 4.93
C LEU A 43 -11.46 -3.72 6.39
N PHE A 44 -12.14 -4.47 7.26
CA PHE A 44 -11.79 -4.61 8.67
C PHE A 44 -11.14 -5.98 8.91
N PHE A 45 -10.03 -5.98 9.63
CA PHE A 45 -9.35 -7.17 10.06
C PHE A 45 -8.60 -6.91 11.38
N THR A 46 -8.28 -7.97 12.10
CA THR A 46 -7.53 -7.90 13.36
C THR A 46 -6.03 -7.88 13.10
N ASP A 47 -5.26 -7.43 14.09
CA ASP A 47 -3.79 -7.49 14.04
C ASP A 47 -3.29 -8.92 13.78
N LYS A 48 -3.99 -9.93 14.33
CA LYS A 48 -3.68 -11.34 14.08
C LYS A 48 -3.93 -11.75 12.63
N GLN A 49 -5.02 -11.29 12.03
CA GLN A 49 -5.30 -11.56 10.61
C GLN A 49 -4.29 -10.86 9.69
N TYR A 50 -3.88 -9.64 10.05
CA TYR A 50 -2.84 -8.91 9.32
C TYR A 50 -1.50 -9.65 9.37
N ALA A 51 -1.08 -10.08 10.56
CA ALA A 51 0.17 -10.82 10.76
C ALA A 51 0.21 -12.17 10.00
N LEU A 52 -0.95 -12.79 9.76
CA LEU A 52 -1.06 -14.03 9.00
C LEU A 52 -1.16 -13.80 7.48
N SER A 53 -1.20 -12.56 7.01
CA SER A 53 -1.36 -12.24 5.59
C SER A 53 -0.05 -12.52 4.81
N PRO A 54 -0.06 -13.43 3.83
CA PRO A 54 1.12 -13.67 3.01
C PRO A 54 1.31 -12.54 1.98
N VAL A 55 2.54 -12.03 1.87
CA VAL A 55 2.93 -11.05 0.85
C VAL A 55 3.82 -11.73 -0.18
N PHE A 56 3.38 -11.72 -1.44
CA PHE A 56 4.15 -12.25 -2.56
C PHE A 56 4.67 -11.11 -3.43
N HIS A 57 5.96 -11.17 -3.79
CA HIS A 57 6.57 -10.26 -4.76
C HIS A 57 6.88 -11.03 -6.04
N GLY A 58 6.47 -10.47 -7.18
CA GLY A 58 6.89 -11.00 -8.48
C GLY A 58 8.41 -10.94 -8.63
N LYS A 59 8.99 -11.88 -9.37
CA LYS A 59 10.42 -11.84 -9.70
C LYS A 59 10.73 -10.51 -10.37
N GLN A 60 11.60 -9.71 -9.76
CA GLN A 60 12.13 -8.51 -10.38
C GLN A 60 12.83 -8.95 -11.66
N ARG A 61 12.38 -8.44 -12.82
CA ARG A 61 13.12 -8.63 -14.07
C ARG A 61 14.52 -8.12 -13.76
N SER A 62 15.53 -8.99 -13.85
CA SER A 62 16.91 -8.57 -13.67
C SER A 62 17.09 -7.31 -14.51
N LYS A 63 17.62 -6.24 -13.89
CA LYS A 63 18.11 -5.11 -14.68
C LYS A 63 18.95 -5.74 -15.79
N ALA A 64 18.72 -5.34 -17.04
CA ALA A 64 19.53 -5.79 -18.16
C ALA A 64 21.00 -5.76 -17.71
N PRO A 65 21.82 -6.77 -18.07
CA PRO A 65 23.22 -6.81 -17.65
C PRO A 65 23.80 -5.42 -17.80
N ALA A 66 24.43 -4.89 -16.73
CA ALA A 66 25.06 -3.58 -16.78
C ALA A 66 25.82 -3.47 -18.11
N GLU A 67 25.61 -2.37 -18.84
CA GLU A 67 26.29 -2.14 -20.13
C GLU A 67 27.76 -2.49 -19.95
N LYS A 68 28.26 -3.42 -20.78
CA LYS A 68 29.66 -3.83 -20.75
C LYS A 68 30.52 -2.57 -20.75
N PRO A 69 31.53 -2.44 -19.87
CA PRO A 69 32.34 -1.24 -19.81
C PRO A 69 32.90 -0.95 -21.21
N ALA A 70 32.78 0.30 -21.66
CA ALA A 70 33.29 0.71 -22.96
C ALA A 70 34.78 0.39 -23.02
N GLN A 71 35.16 -0.56 -23.87
CA GLN A 71 36.54 -0.95 -24.04
C GLN A 71 37.26 0.14 -24.83
N LEU A 72 38.02 0.98 -24.12
CA LEU A 72 38.84 2.02 -24.74
C LEU A 72 40.07 1.37 -25.35
N VAL A 73 40.21 1.48 -26.67
CA VAL A 73 41.43 1.13 -27.41
C VAL A 73 42.30 2.37 -27.46
N LEU A 74 43.56 2.29 -27.02
CA LEU A 74 44.56 3.33 -27.30
C LEU A 74 45.06 3.15 -28.73
N LEU A 75 44.88 4.19 -29.55
CA LEU A 75 45.61 4.40 -30.81
C LEU A 75 47.01 4.96 -30.52
#